data_AF-A0AAN1WGH4-F1
#
_entry.id   AF-A0AAN1WGH4-F1
#
_cell.length_a   1.000
_cell.length_b   1.000
_cell.length_c   1.000
_cell.angle_alpha   90.00
_cell.angle_beta   90.00
_cell.angle_gamma   90.00
#
_symmetry.space_group_name_H-M   'P 1'
#
loop_
_entity.id
_entity.type
_entity.pdbx_description
1 polymer ?
#
loop_
_entity_poly.entity_id
_entity_poly.type
_entity_poly.pdbx_seq_one_letter_code
_entity_poly.pdbx_strand_id
1 'polypeptide(L)'
;MISKEYLDEERVKLWKEVEIIKSDLKTLSDEISKRPPELEAEARQAAKKTSEYRNRALDAKEAAELALGQIKKISLATKEAHEDSLRKKEDVTAAASASKEVLEKIRLFENKSEDMNSLLSNLDEYVGLVEKLKELSASGTETSTKIGLLHKAISKKKEEVEEAHLEIFGYNENDSETGLEKFVPGLQGELQVAYDELKNEIESTQSTINTLINESQKKQNSFIDEQSKIVTTKISKWNSEHSATSQKIKDLLPDAMTAGLSHAFSEKRKSEIDSGEALNKIFNWSIVGLVTVSLIPFIVNAYLLTTGKDLETIIYESPRLMAAIIPLYIPLVWLAYSSNKKSNLSKRLVEEYTHKEVLSKTFEGLSSQIESIEKDSISTELRIKLLYNLLDVSAENPGKLISNYDTSDHPLIDALETSSKLNISISKLEKIPGMSRITKILEKRSSDVLEEQSENIEKTLKSIDK
;
A
#
# COMPACT_ATOMS: atom_id res chain seq x y z
N MET A 1 -24.07 81.92 -6.23
CA MET A 1 -24.08 81.15 -7.51
C MET A 1 -23.30 79.88 -7.24
N ILE A 2 -23.96 78.73 -7.12
CA ILE A 2 -23.24 77.45 -7.05
C ILE A 2 -22.62 77.25 -8.44
N SER A 3 -21.28 77.12 -8.49
CA SER A 3 -20.57 76.98 -9.76
C SER A 3 -20.96 75.66 -10.42
N LYS A 4 -21.08 75.69 -11.75
CA LYS A 4 -21.45 74.53 -12.56
C LYS A 4 -20.45 73.36 -12.37
N GLU A 5 -19.20 73.69 -12.08
CA GLU A 5 -18.13 72.73 -11.80
C GLU A 5 -18.30 71.98 -10.47
N TYR A 6 -18.77 72.64 -9.40
CA TYR A 6 -19.02 71.96 -8.12
C TYR A 6 -20.14 70.91 -8.26
N LEU A 7 -21.19 71.25 -9.01
CA LEU A 7 -22.27 70.32 -9.31
C LEU A 7 -21.81 69.13 -10.18
N ASP A 8 -20.87 69.35 -11.11
CA ASP A 8 -20.33 68.26 -11.93
C ASP A 8 -19.35 67.36 -11.16
N GLU A 9 -18.56 67.89 -10.22
CA GLU A 9 -17.72 67.08 -9.32
C GLU A 9 -18.56 66.19 -8.39
N GLU A 10 -19.59 66.75 -7.77
CA GLU A 10 -20.56 66.00 -6.94
C GLU A 10 -21.23 64.90 -7.78
N ARG A 11 -21.61 65.21 -9.03
CA ARG A 11 -22.20 64.24 -9.96
C ARG A 11 -21.23 63.08 -10.22
N VAL A 12 -19.95 63.35 -10.47
CA VAL A 12 -18.94 62.31 -10.74
C VAL A 12 -18.67 61.45 -9.49
N LYS A 13 -18.61 62.04 -8.30
CA LYS A 13 -18.46 61.29 -7.04
C LYS A 13 -19.66 60.38 -6.78
N LEU A 14 -20.88 60.89 -6.98
CA LEU A 14 -22.11 60.11 -6.86
C LEU A 14 -22.17 58.98 -7.88
N TRP A 15 -21.76 59.21 -9.13
CA TRP A 15 -21.69 58.14 -10.13
C TRP A 15 -20.69 57.04 -9.78
N LYS A 16 -19.56 57.41 -9.18
CA LYS A 16 -18.54 56.45 -8.72
C LYS A 16 -19.04 55.61 -7.54
N GLU A 17 -19.74 56.21 -6.59
CA GLU A 17 -20.41 55.45 -5.52
C GLU A 17 -21.53 54.55 -6.06
N VAL A 18 -22.33 55.03 -7.02
CA VAL A 18 -23.36 54.22 -7.67
C VAL A 18 -22.75 53.02 -8.41
N GLU A 19 -21.58 53.18 -9.03
CA GLU A 19 -20.87 52.11 -9.73
C GLU A 19 -20.29 51.07 -8.76
N ILE A 20 -19.75 51.51 -7.61
CA ILE A 20 -19.32 50.63 -6.51
C ILE A 20 -20.51 49.88 -5.92
N ILE A 21 -21.60 50.58 -5.60
CA ILE A 21 -22.83 49.95 -5.10
C ILE A 21 -23.38 48.95 -6.10
N LYS A 22 -23.24 49.21 -7.41
CA LYS A 22 -23.64 48.28 -8.47
C LYS A 22 -22.71 47.07 -8.58
N SER A 23 -21.40 47.23 -8.38
CA SER A 23 -20.47 46.10 -8.32
C SER A 23 -20.72 45.24 -7.09
N ASP A 24 -20.98 45.89 -5.95
CA ASP A 24 -21.27 45.22 -4.68
C ASP A 24 -22.63 44.53 -4.74
N LEU A 25 -23.65 45.13 -5.37
CA LEU A 25 -24.92 44.47 -5.66
C LEU A 25 -24.75 43.30 -6.62
N LYS A 26 -23.78 43.35 -7.54
CA LYS A 26 -23.51 42.26 -8.48
C LYS A 26 -22.80 41.10 -7.80
N THR A 27 -21.81 41.36 -6.95
CA THR A 27 -21.14 40.33 -6.14
C THR A 27 -22.10 39.74 -5.10
N LEU A 28 -22.90 40.57 -4.43
CA LEU A 28 -23.96 40.09 -3.54
C LEU A 28 -25.04 39.33 -4.30
N SER A 29 -25.40 39.74 -5.53
CA SER A 29 -26.31 39.00 -6.40
C SER A 29 -25.70 37.69 -6.91
N ASP A 30 -24.39 37.61 -7.11
CA ASP A 30 -23.69 36.37 -7.47
C ASP A 30 -23.58 35.43 -6.25
N GLU A 31 -23.40 35.95 -5.03
CA GLU A 31 -23.47 35.18 -3.79
C GLU A 31 -24.91 34.77 -3.42
N ILE A 32 -25.90 35.61 -3.70
CA ILE A 32 -27.33 35.32 -3.47
C ILE A 32 -27.90 34.42 -4.58
N SER A 33 -27.41 34.52 -5.83
CA SER A 33 -27.76 33.58 -6.91
C SER A 33 -27.10 32.21 -6.69
N LYS A 34 -25.99 32.16 -5.93
CA LYS A 34 -25.49 30.97 -5.22
C LYS A 34 -26.31 30.64 -3.95
N ARG A 35 -27.65 30.71 -4.02
CA ARG A 35 -28.57 30.02 -3.08
C ARG A 35 -29.28 28.91 -3.82
N PRO A 36 -29.83 27.89 -3.12
CA PRO A 36 -29.20 26.76 -2.44
C PRO A 36 -28.86 25.50 -3.30
N PRO A 37 -29.17 25.35 -4.62
CA PRO A 37 -29.14 24.04 -5.25
C PRO A 37 -27.76 23.41 -5.37
N GLU A 38 -26.67 24.18 -5.53
CA GLU A 38 -25.33 23.61 -5.67
C GLU A 38 -24.77 23.13 -4.33
N LEU A 39 -24.87 23.94 -3.27
CA LEU A 39 -24.49 23.50 -1.92
C LEU A 39 -25.42 22.39 -1.41
N GLU A 40 -26.71 22.43 -1.76
CA GLU A 40 -27.65 21.35 -1.50
C GLU A 40 -27.34 20.10 -2.33
N ALA A 41 -26.89 20.24 -3.58
CA ALA A 41 -26.48 19.13 -4.43
C ALA A 41 -25.20 18.48 -3.92
N GLU A 42 -24.22 19.27 -3.49
CA GLU A 42 -22.98 18.78 -2.89
C GLU A 42 -23.25 18.12 -1.53
N ALA A 43 -24.08 18.72 -0.67
CA ALA A 43 -24.53 18.11 0.58
C ALA A 43 -25.35 16.82 0.34
N ARG A 44 -26.22 16.79 -0.68
CA ARG A 44 -26.96 15.58 -1.09
C ARG A 44 -26.02 14.52 -1.64
N GLN A 45 -25.00 14.89 -2.40
CA GLN A 45 -24.00 13.96 -2.94
C GLN A 45 -23.11 13.40 -1.83
N ALA A 46 -22.67 14.23 -0.89
CA ALA A 46 -21.96 13.81 0.31
C ALA A 46 -22.83 12.88 1.17
N ALA A 47 -24.10 13.23 1.41
CA ALA A 47 -25.04 12.37 2.13
C ALA A 47 -25.27 11.02 1.43
N LYS A 48 -25.37 11.01 0.09
CA LYS A 48 -25.44 9.77 -0.71
C LYS A 48 -24.18 8.92 -0.54
N LYS A 49 -22.98 9.52 -0.64
CA LYS A 49 -21.70 8.83 -0.43
C LYS A 49 -21.60 8.28 1.00
N THR A 50 -21.98 9.05 2.02
CA THR A 50 -22.01 8.59 3.42
C THR A 50 -22.98 7.43 3.61
N SER A 51 -24.16 7.48 2.99
CA SER A 51 -25.11 6.37 3.01
C SER A 51 -24.57 5.14 2.29
N GLU A 52 -23.86 5.32 1.18
CA GLU A 52 -23.21 4.23 0.44
C GLU A 52 -22.11 3.58 1.27
N TYR A 53 -21.22 4.36 1.90
CA TYR A 53 -20.21 3.84 2.81
C TYR A 53 -20.81 3.13 4.02
N ARG A 54 -21.91 3.66 4.58
CA ARG A 54 -22.65 3.01 5.66
C ARG A 54 -23.24 1.67 5.22
N ASN A 55 -23.82 1.59 4.03
CA ASN A 55 -24.37 0.35 3.50
C ASN A 55 -23.26 -0.68 3.23
N ARG A 56 -22.17 -0.27 2.60
CA ARG A 56 -21.00 -1.15 2.41
C ARG A 56 -20.41 -1.65 3.73
N ALA A 57 -20.39 -0.81 4.77
CA ALA A 57 -19.95 -1.22 6.10
C ALA A 57 -20.93 -2.19 6.77
N LEU A 58 -22.24 -2.04 6.55
CA LEU A 58 -23.26 -2.98 7.01
C LEU A 58 -23.14 -4.33 6.28
N ASP A 59 -22.99 -4.32 4.95
CA ASP A 59 -22.80 -5.54 4.16
C ASP A 59 -21.53 -6.29 4.59
N ALA A 60 -20.43 -5.56 4.85
CA ALA A 60 -19.20 -6.13 5.37
C ALA A 60 -19.37 -6.73 6.78
N LYS A 61 -20.17 -6.08 7.64
CA LYS A 61 -20.51 -6.58 8.97
C LYS A 61 -21.36 -7.86 8.90
N GLU A 62 -22.39 -7.88 8.06
CA GLU A 62 -23.23 -9.07 7.86
C GLU A 62 -22.42 -10.26 7.31
N ALA A 63 -21.51 -10.00 6.34
CA ALA A 63 -20.60 -11.03 5.84
C ALA A 63 -19.68 -11.57 6.93
N ALA A 64 -19.17 -10.70 7.82
CA ALA A 64 -18.34 -11.11 8.95
C ALA A 64 -19.13 -11.91 10.00
N GLU A 65 -20.38 -11.54 10.28
CA GLU A 65 -21.27 -12.28 11.19
C GLU A 65 -21.64 -13.67 10.63
N LEU A 66 -21.89 -13.78 9.32
CA LEU A 66 -22.10 -15.06 8.64
C LEU A 66 -20.86 -15.95 8.71
N ALA A 67 -19.68 -15.40 8.44
CA ALA A 67 -18.42 -16.14 8.55
C ALA A 67 -18.17 -16.62 9.99
N LEU A 68 -18.44 -15.77 11.00
CA LEU A 68 -18.34 -16.14 12.41
C LEU A 68 -19.34 -17.25 12.78
N GLY A 69 -20.55 -17.22 12.24
CA GLY A 69 -21.55 -18.28 12.40
C GLY A 69 -21.08 -19.62 11.81
N GLN A 70 -20.46 -19.59 10.62
CA GLN A 70 -19.89 -20.80 10.00
C GLN A 70 -18.70 -21.34 10.80
N ILE A 71 -17.80 -20.49 11.28
CA ILE A 71 -16.66 -20.88 12.11
C ILE A 71 -17.14 -21.54 13.42
N LYS A 72 -18.19 -21.00 14.06
CA LYS A 72 -18.77 -21.61 15.26
C LYS A 72 -19.35 -23.00 14.98
N LYS A 73 -20.05 -23.18 13.85
CA LYS A 73 -20.57 -24.51 13.45
C LYS A 73 -19.44 -25.51 13.22
N ILE A 74 -18.39 -25.11 12.51
CA ILE A 74 -17.22 -25.95 12.28
C ILE A 74 -16.54 -26.30 13.62
N SER A 75 -16.36 -25.33 14.51
CA SER A 75 -15.78 -25.58 15.83
C SER A 75 -16.59 -26.56 16.67
N LEU A 76 -17.92 -26.56 16.57
CA LEU A 76 -18.79 -27.51 17.27
C LEU A 76 -18.61 -28.91 16.68
N ALA A 77 -18.69 -29.04 15.36
CA ALA A 77 -18.50 -30.32 14.67
C ALA A 77 -17.11 -30.93 14.92
N THR A 78 -16.07 -30.10 15.00
CA THR A 78 -14.71 -30.55 15.35
C THR A 78 -14.62 -31.06 16.80
N LYS A 79 -15.36 -30.45 17.75
CA LYS A 79 -15.43 -30.94 19.13
C LYS A 79 -16.15 -32.29 19.22
N GLU A 80 -17.29 -32.42 18.56
CA GLU A 80 -18.05 -33.68 18.50
C GLU A 80 -17.21 -34.80 17.89
N ALA A 81 -16.53 -34.53 16.76
CA ALA A 81 -15.63 -35.51 16.14
C ALA A 81 -14.43 -35.89 17.03
N HIS A 82 -13.94 -34.96 17.86
CA HIS A 82 -12.87 -35.26 18.82
C HIS A 82 -13.35 -36.17 19.95
N GLU A 83 -14.54 -35.93 20.50
CA GLU A 83 -15.14 -36.78 21.52
C GLU A 83 -15.43 -38.20 20.99
N ASP A 84 -15.95 -38.32 19.77
CA ASP A 84 -16.16 -39.62 19.11
C ASP A 84 -14.84 -40.37 18.87
N SER A 85 -13.77 -39.65 18.51
CA SER A 85 -12.44 -40.26 18.38
C SER A 85 -11.90 -40.74 19.72
N LEU A 86 -12.23 -40.07 20.82
CA LEU A 86 -11.82 -40.49 22.17
C LEU A 86 -12.51 -41.78 22.57
N ARG A 87 -13.83 -41.88 22.33
CA ARG A 87 -14.61 -43.11 22.61
C ARG A 87 -14.10 -44.30 21.81
N LYS A 88 -13.85 -44.11 20.51
CA LYS A 88 -13.28 -45.17 19.66
C LYS A 88 -11.89 -45.63 20.14
N LYS A 89 -11.08 -44.72 20.69
CA LYS A 89 -9.79 -45.08 21.29
C LYS A 89 -9.97 -45.99 22.50
N GLU A 90 -10.95 -45.71 23.37
CA GLU A 90 -11.27 -46.56 24.51
C GLU A 90 -11.71 -47.97 24.08
N ASP A 91 -12.58 -48.07 23.07
CA ASP A 91 -13.04 -49.35 22.52
C ASP A 91 -11.87 -50.20 21.96
N VAL A 92 -10.93 -49.56 21.23
CA VAL A 92 -9.73 -50.23 20.71
C VAL A 92 -8.83 -50.71 21.84
N THR A 93 -8.68 -49.93 22.91
CA THR A 93 -7.89 -50.37 24.07
C THR A 93 -8.55 -51.54 24.82
N ALA A 94 -9.87 -51.57 24.90
CA ALA A 94 -10.61 -52.69 25.48
C ALA A 94 -10.44 -53.96 24.63
N ALA A 95 -10.60 -53.87 23.30
CA ALA A 95 -10.38 -55.00 22.39
C ALA A 95 -8.94 -55.56 22.46
N ALA A 96 -7.94 -54.68 22.56
CA ALA A 96 -6.55 -55.10 22.73
C ALA A 96 -6.31 -55.87 24.04
N SER A 97 -6.99 -55.49 25.12
CA SER A 97 -6.89 -56.20 26.41
C SER A 97 -7.53 -57.59 26.35
N ALA A 98 -8.69 -57.74 25.70
CA ALA A 98 -9.34 -59.03 25.51
C ALA A 98 -8.50 -59.98 24.63
N SER A 99 -7.88 -59.46 23.57
CA SER A 99 -6.98 -60.24 22.72
C SER A 99 -5.78 -60.80 23.49
N LYS A 100 -5.24 -60.04 24.45
CA LYS A 100 -4.15 -60.48 25.32
C LYS A 100 -4.57 -61.65 26.24
N GLU A 101 -5.81 -61.66 26.72
CA GLU A 101 -6.34 -62.73 27.56
C GLU A 101 -6.52 -64.04 26.78
N VAL A 102 -6.98 -63.96 25.53
CA VAL A 102 -7.10 -65.14 24.64
C VAL A 102 -5.73 -65.75 24.36
N LEU A 103 -4.70 -64.92 24.18
CA LEU A 103 -3.33 -65.36 23.91
C LEU A 103 -2.73 -66.18 25.08
N GLU A 104 -3.08 -65.82 26.33
CA GLU A 104 -2.71 -66.60 27.52
C GLU A 104 -3.44 -67.96 27.57
N LYS A 105 -4.71 -68.03 27.18
CA LYS A 105 -5.46 -69.30 27.09
C LYS A 105 -4.86 -70.26 26.05
N ILE A 106 -4.42 -69.73 24.91
CA ILE A 106 -3.75 -70.51 23.86
C ILE A 106 -2.44 -71.11 24.39
N ARG A 107 -1.62 -70.34 25.11
CA ARG A 107 -0.38 -70.86 25.74
C ARG A 107 -0.64 -71.99 26.74
N LEU A 108 -1.70 -71.87 27.53
CA LEU A 108 -2.10 -72.94 28.47
C LEU A 108 -2.49 -74.23 27.73
N PHE A 109 -3.15 -74.11 26.58
CA PHE A 109 -3.50 -75.25 25.74
C PHE A 109 -2.25 -75.91 25.13
N GLU A 110 -1.31 -75.13 24.61
CA GLU A 110 -0.03 -75.64 24.07
C GLU A 110 0.74 -76.45 25.12
N ASN A 111 0.88 -75.92 26.33
CA ASN A 111 1.56 -76.63 27.43
C ASN A 111 0.87 -77.96 27.77
N LYS A 112 -0.47 -77.99 27.86
CA LYS A 112 -1.22 -79.23 28.13
C LYS A 112 -1.08 -80.25 26.99
N SER A 113 -1.02 -79.78 25.74
CA SER A 113 -0.81 -80.66 24.59
C SER A 113 0.59 -81.28 24.61
N GLU A 114 1.59 -80.55 25.10
CA GLU A 114 2.97 -81.03 25.27
C GLU A 114 3.06 -82.09 26.38
N ASP A 115 2.38 -81.86 27.51
CA ASP A 115 2.26 -82.86 28.60
C ASP A 115 1.63 -84.16 28.11
N MET A 116 0.59 -84.07 27.27
CA MET A 116 -0.07 -85.27 26.71
C MET A 116 0.83 -86.02 25.71
N ASN A 117 1.59 -85.31 24.89
CA ASN A 117 2.60 -85.92 24.02
C ASN A 117 3.68 -86.65 24.81
N SER A 118 4.08 -86.12 25.98
CA SER A 118 5.03 -86.79 26.86
C SER A 118 4.47 -88.09 27.46
N LEU A 119 3.16 -88.13 27.77
CA LEU A 119 2.47 -89.34 28.24
C LEU A 119 2.35 -90.41 27.15
N LEU A 120 2.11 -89.99 25.89
CA LEU A 120 2.07 -90.87 24.73
C LEU A 120 3.44 -91.47 24.40
N SER A 121 4.52 -90.74 24.63
CA SER A 121 5.88 -91.26 24.42
C SER A 121 6.28 -92.33 25.45
N ASN A 122 5.63 -92.36 26.62
CA ASN A 122 5.83 -93.41 27.63
C ASN A 122 5.03 -94.69 27.32
N LEU A 123 4.15 -94.67 26.33
CA LEU A 123 3.32 -95.83 25.96
C LEU A 123 4.16 -96.96 25.34
N ASP A 124 5.22 -96.64 24.60
CA ASP A 124 6.16 -97.61 24.02
C ASP A 124 7.00 -98.35 25.09
N GLU A 125 7.29 -97.72 26.23
CA GLU A 125 7.94 -98.40 27.37
C GLU A 125 7.00 -99.42 28.05
N TYR A 126 5.69 -99.18 28.04
CA TYR A 126 4.70 -100.12 28.59
C TYR A 126 4.49 -101.35 27.69
N VAL A 127 4.58 -101.19 26.37
CA VAL A 127 4.49 -102.31 25.40
C VAL A 127 5.68 -103.27 25.58
N GLY A 128 6.89 -102.75 25.81
CA GLY A 128 8.09 -103.57 26.10
C GLY A 128 8.05 -104.29 27.45
N LEU A 129 7.30 -103.76 28.44
CA LEU A 129 7.10 -104.42 29.73
C LEU A 129 6.18 -105.65 29.62
N VAL A 130 5.21 -105.61 28.69
CA VAL A 130 4.27 -106.72 28.42
C VAL A 130 4.98 -107.91 27.76
N GLU A 131 5.99 -107.68 26.93
CA GLU A 131 6.80 -108.77 26.35
C GLU A 131 7.73 -109.42 27.37
N LYS A 132 8.36 -108.64 28.27
CA LYS A 132 9.17 -109.19 29.39
C LYS A 132 8.34 -109.99 30.41
N LEU A 133 7.02 -109.79 30.47
CA LEU A 133 6.12 -110.50 31.37
C LEU A 133 5.81 -111.95 30.91
N LYS A 134 5.99 -112.29 29.63
CA LYS A 134 5.79 -113.67 29.13
C LYS A 134 6.89 -114.63 29.60
N GLU A 135 8.11 -114.14 29.82
CA GLU A 135 9.25 -114.95 30.30
C GLU A 135 9.19 -115.25 31.81
N LEU A 136 8.50 -114.42 32.60
CA LEU A 136 8.46 -114.54 34.06
C LEU A 136 7.29 -115.41 34.59
N SER A 137 6.65 -116.23 33.76
CA SER A 137 5.49 -117.06 34.16
C SER A 137 5.86 -118.36 34.89
N ALA A 138 7.15 -118.58 35.20
CA ALA A 138 7.66 -119.79 35.86
C ALA A 138 7.95 -119.66 37.38
N SER A 139 7.49 -118.61 38.07
CA SER A 139 7.52 -118.57 39.55
C SER A 139 6.21 -117.99 40.11
N GLY A 140 5.37 -118.89 40.63
CA GLY A 140 4.02 -118.61 41.10
C GLY A 140 3.96 -118.61 42.62
N THR A 141 3.69 -117.43 43.21
CA THR A 141 2.85 -117.20 44.41
C THR A 141 3.00 -115.77 44.93
N GLU A 142 4.15 -115.11 44.76
CA GLU A 142 4.34 -113.67 45.07
C GLU A 142 3.86 -112.73 43.92
N THR A 143 3.73 -113.30 42.72
CA THR A 143 3.34 -112.65 41.46
C THR A 143 1.85 -112.30 41.40
N SER A 144 0.96 -113.08 42.03
CA SER A 144 -0.50 -112.88 41.94
C SER A 144 -0.96 -111.56 42.60
N THR A 145 -0.37 -111.18 43.72
CA THR A 145 -0.71 -109.93 44.43
C THR A 145 -0.13 -108.69 43.74
N LYS A 146 1.09 -108.76 43.20
CA LYS A 146 1.69 -107.68 42.39
C LYS A 146 0.95 -107.50 41.05
N ILE A 147 0.51 -108.58 40.40
CA ILE A 147 -0.32 -108.53 39.19
C ILE A 147 -1.68 -107.91 39.47
N GLY A 148 -2.34 -108.23 40.60
CA GLY A 148 -3.60 -107.61 40.98
C GLY A 148 -3.50 -106.10 41.24
N LEU A 149 -2.41 -105.64 41.86
CA LEU A 149 -2.14 -104.21 42.09
C LEU A 149 -1.77 -103.48 40.79
N LEU A 150 -0.94 -104.08 39.93
CA LEU A 150 -0.59 -103.55 38.63
C LEU A 150 -1.81 -103.50 37.70
N HIS A 151 -2.66 -104.52 37.69
CA HIS A 151 -3.90 -104.52 36.91
C HIS A 151 -4.86 -103.42 37.37
N LYS A 152 -4.98 -103.18 38.69
CA LYS A 152 -5.77 -102.04 39.20
C LYS A 152 -5.17 -100.69 38.83
N ALA A 153 -3.84 -100.54 38.90
CA ALA A 153 -3.16 -99.31 38.51
C ALA A 153 -3.29 -99.05 37.00
N ILE A 154 -3.15 -100.07 36.18
CA ILE A 154 -3.32 -100.00 34.72
C ILE A 154 -4.79 -99.75 34.36
N SER A 155 -5.75 -100.40 35.02
CA SER A 155 -7.17 -100.16 34.78
C SER A 155 -7.55 -98.73 35.15
N LYS A 156 -7.06 -98.22 36.29
CA LYS A 156 -7.30 -96.83 36.69
C LYS A 156 -6.66 -95.84 35.73
N LYS A 157 -5.42 -96.09 35.29
CA LYS A 157 -4.75 -95.24 34.29
C LYS A 157 -5.41 -95.31 32.92
N LYS A 158 -5.94 -96.46 32.55
CA LYS A 158 -6.73 -96.63 31.33
C LYS A 158 -8.02 -95.83 31.39
N GLU A 159 -8.74 -95.86 32.52
CA GLU A 159 -9.93 -95.01 32.72
C GLU A 159 -9.58 -93.52 32.65
N GLU A 160 -8.51 -93.07 33.32
CA GLU A 160 -8.04 -91.67 33.25
C GLU A 160 -7.64 -91.25 31.81
N VAL A 161 -7.08 -92.16 31.02
CA VAL A 161 -6.71 -91.92 29.61
C VAL A 161 -7.94 -91.94 28.71
N GLU A 162 -8.89 -92.84 28.92
CA GLU A 162 -10.16 -92.88 28.18
C GLU A 162 -10.99 -91.61 28.48
N GLU A 163 -11.06 -91.15 29.72
CA GLU A 163 -11.73 -89.91 30.11
C GLU A 163 -11.08 -88.69 29.43
N ALA A 164 -9.75 -88.57 29.49
CA ALA A 164 -9.03 -87.50 28.79
C ALA A 164 -9.19 -87.57 27.26
N HIS A 165 -9.22 -88.77 26.68
CA HIS A 165 -9.45 -88.95 25.25
C HIS A 165 -10.86 -88.51 24.85
N LEU A 166 -11.88 -88.84 25.65
CA LEU A 166 -13.28 -88.44 25.40
C LEU A 166 -13.47 -86.93 25.58
N GLU A 167 -12.81 -86.29 26.55
CA GLU A 167 -12.84 -84.82 26.71
C GLU A 167 -12.21 -84.07 25.52
N ILE A 168 -11.15 -84.63 24.95
CA ILE A 168 -10.37 -83.96 23.89
C ILE A 168 -10.99 -84.18 22.52
N PHE A 169 -11.36 -85.42 22.19
CA PHE A 169 -11.84 -85.81 20.86
C PHE A 169 -13.37 -85.89 20.76
N GLY A 170 -14.08 -85.94 21.89
CA GLY A 170 -15.54 -86.07 21.95
C GLY A 170 -16.03 -87.52 21.96
N TYR A 171 -17.35 -87.69 22.06
CA TYR A 171 -18.00 -89.00 22.09
C TYR A 171 -19.36 -88.99 21.40
N ASN A 172 -19.80 -90.17 20.94
CA ASN A 172 -21.13 -90.37 20.42
C ASN A 172 -22.08 -90.70 21.57
N GLU A 173 -23.05 -89.84 21.82
CA GLU A 173 -24.11 -90.10 22.78
C GLU A 173 -25.35 -90.60 22.03
N ASN A 174 -25.92 -91.72 22.50
CA ASN A 174 -27.17 -92.25 21.95
C ASN A 174 -28.34 -91.59 22.66
N ASP A 175 -29.07 -90.74 21.93
CA ASP A 175 -30.27 -90.08 22.45
C ASP A 175 -31.39 -91.12 22.64
N SER A 176 -31.76 -91.35 23.90
CA SER A 176 -32.64 -92.46 24.32
C SER A 176 -34.09 -92.34 23.82
N GLU A 177 -34.47 -91.24 23.17
CA GLU A 177 -35.82 -91.04 22.63
C GLU A 177 -35.94 -91.14 21.09
N THR A 178 -34.85 -91.02 20.31
CA THR A 178 -34.93 -90.97 18.83
C THR A 178 -34.05 -91.97 18.08
N GLY A 179 -33.13 -92.67 18.77
CA GLY A 179 -32.32 -93.72 18.17
C GLY A 179 -31.30 -93.26 17.12
N LEU A 180 -30.95 -91.97 17.11
CA LEU A 180 -29.91 -91.40 16.25
C LEU A 180 -28.69 -91.00 17.10
N GLU A 181 -27.50 -91.43 16.66
CA GLU A 181 -26.21 -91.07 17.27
C GLU A 181 -25.96 -89.56 17.12
N LYS A 182 -25.80 -88.85 18.24
CA LYS A 182 -25.37 -87.44 18.26
C LYS A 182 -23.92 -87.38 18.71
N PHE A 183 -23.05 -86.93 17.81
CA PHE A 183 -21.64 -86.68 18.12
C PHE A 183 -21.52 -85.39 18.94
N VAL A 184 -21.09 -85.51 20.19
CA VAL A 184 -20.76 -84.38 21.05
C VAL A 184 -19.28 -84.04 20.81
N PRO A 185 -18.97 -82.89 20.19
CA PRO A 185 -17.59 -82.52 19.90
C PRO A 185 -16.82 -82.28 21.21
N GLY A 186 -15.60 -82.82 21.31
CA GLY A 186 -14.70 -82.51 22.42
C GLY A 186 -14.04 -81.14 22.26
N LEU A 187 -13.12 -80.81 23.17
CA LEU A 187 -12.37 -79.54 23.19
C LEU A 187 -11.70 -79.21 21.85
N GLN A 188 -11.26 -80.21 21.08
CA GLN A 188 -10.69 -80.01 19.75
C GLN A 188 -11.73 -79.45 18.76
N GLY A 189 -12.95 -79.98 18.79
CA GLY A 189 -14.04 -79.54 17.91
C GLY A 189 -14.50 -78.13 18.24
N GLU A 190 -14.65 -77.81 19.53
CA GLU A 190 -15.00 -76.45 19.99
C GLU A 190 -13.93 -75.42 19.59
N LEU A 191 -12.64 -75.79 19.73
CA LEU A 191 -11.53 -74.91 19.34
C LEU A 191 -11.47 -74.70 17.82
N GLN A 192 -11.73 -75.74 17.02
CA GLN A 192 -11.78 -75.64 15.57
C GLN A 192 -12.88 -74.68 15.11
N VAL A 193 -14.07 -74.79 15.70
CA VAL A 193 -15.21 -73.89 15.42
C VAL A 193 -14.88 -72.45 15.79
N ALA A 194 -14.33 -72.22 16.99
CA ALA A 194 -13.92 -70.89 17.43
C ALA A 194 -12.83 -70.27 16.53
N TYR A 195 -11.89 -71.09 16.05
CA TYR A 195 -10.85 -70.66 15.11
C TYR A 195 -11.43 -70.25 13.75
N ASP A 196 -12.33 -71.07 13.20
CA ASP A 196 -12.97 -70.80 11.91
C ASP A 196 -13.87 -69.56 11.99
N GLU A 197 -14.60 -69.36 13.09
CA GLU A 197 -15.37 -68.13 13.34
C GLU A 197 -14.47 -66.89 13.41
N LEU A 198 -13.40 -66.95 14.21
CA LEU A 198 -12.45 -65.85 14.35
C LEU A 198 -11.78 -65.50 13.01
N LYS A 199 -11.41 -66.51 12.23
CA LYS A 199 -10.83 -66.32 10.90
C LYS A 199 -11.80 -65.60 9.97
N ASN A 200 -13.07 -66.01 9.95
CA ASN A 200 -14.10 -65.38 9.15
C ASN A 200 -14.36 -63.93 9.60
N GLU A 201 -14.36 -63.64 10.90
CA GLU A 201 -14.47 -62.27 11.43
C GLU A 201 -13.29 -61.40 11.02
N ILE A 202 -12.06 -61.92 11.10
CA ILE A 202 -10.84 -61.21 10.68
C ILE A 202 -10.90 -60.90 9.18
N GLU A 203 -11.26 -61.87 8.34
CA GLU A 203 -11.39 -61.66 6.89
C GLU A 203 -12.47 -60.62 6.56
N SER A 204 -13.62 -60.66 7.26
CA SER A 204 -14.69 -59.66 7.07
C SER A 204 -14.27 -58.26 7.54
N THR A 205 -13.55 -58.17 8.66
CA THR A 205 -13.05 -56.92 9.22
C THR A 205 -12.02 -56.30 8.29
N GLN A 206 -11.11 -57.13 7.74
CA GLN A 206 -10.10 -56.68 6.79
C GLN A 206 -10.71 -56.20 5.48
N SER A 207 -11.73 -56.88 4.98
CA SER A 207 -12.54 -56.40 3.84
C SER A 207 -13.15 -55.02 4.14
N THR A 208 -13.78 -54.87 5.30
CA THR A 208 -14.43 -53.62 5.73
C THR A 208 -13.43 -52.47 5.86
N ILE A 209 -12.26 -52.72 6.46
CA ILE A 209 -11.15 -51.78 6.58
C ILE A 209 -10.67 -51.34 5.19
N ASN A 210 -10.49 -52.28 4.26
CA ASN A 210 -10.05 -51.96 2.90
C ASN A 210 -11.07 -51.09 2.15
N THR A 211 -12.37 -51.37 2.28
CA THR A 211 -13.41 -50.49 1.74
C THR A 211 -13.38 -49.10 2.38
N LEU A 212 -13.22 -49.00 3.70
CA LEU A 212 -13.16 -47.71 4.40
C LEU A 212 -11.93 -46.89 3.96
N ILE A 213 -10.77 -47.54 3.81
CA ILE A 213 -9.54 -46.90 3.31
C ILE A 213 -9.78 -46.36 1.90
N ASN A 214 -10.33 -47.17 0.99
CA ASN A 214 -10.59 -46.76 -0.38
C ASN A 214 -11.60 -45.61 -0.46
N GLU A 215 -12.67 -45.64 0.32
CA GLU A 215 -13.67 -44.57 0.37
C GLU A 215 -13.10 -43.27 0.96
N SER A 216 -12.33 -43.39 2.04
CA SER A 216 -11.65 -42.25 2.68
C SER A 216 -10.67 -41.58 1.71
N GLN A 217 -9.85 -42.39 1.03
CA GLN A 217 -8.86 -41.92 0.07
C GLN A 217 -9.53 -41.27 -1.15
N LYS A 218 -10.66 -41.82 -1.63
CA LYS A 218 -11.46 -41.22 -2.70
C LYS A 218 -12.06 -39.87 -2.28
N LYS A 219 -12.63 -39.77 -1.07
CA LYS A 219 -13.17 -38.51 -0.52
C LYS A 219 -12.06 -37.48 -0.38
N GLN A 220 -10.92 -37.86 0.18
CA GLN A 220 -9.79 -36.94 0.39
C GLN A 220 -9.23 -36.42 -0.93
N ASN A 221 -9.04 -37.28 -1.93
CA ASN A 221 -8.60 -36.86 -3.26
C ASN A 221 -9.63 -35.93 -3.93
N SER A 222 -10.93 -36.26 -3.85
CA SER A 222 -11.97 -35.38 -4.41
C SER A 222 -12.02 -34.01 -3.74
N PHE A 223 -11.79 -33.95 -2.43
CA PHE A 223 -11.72 -32.70 -1.68
C PHE A 223 -10.50 -31.87 -2.07
N ILE A 224 -9.32 -32.51 -2.20
CA ILE A 224 -8.09 -31.83 -2.65
C ILE A 224 -8.27 -31.27 -4.07
N ASP A 225 -8.87 -32.04 -4.98
CA ASP A 225 -9.15 -31.58 -6.35
C ASP A 225 -10.14 -30.41 -6.39
N GLU A 226 -11.19 -30.43 -5.56
CA GLU A 226 -12.15 -29.34 -5.48
C GLU A 226 -11.52 -28.07 -4.90
N GLN A 227 -10.78 -28.20 -3.78
CA GLN A 227 -10.10 -27.07 -3.17
C GLN A 227 -9.02 -26.48 -4.08
N SER A 228 -8.25 -27.33 -4.78
CA SER A 228 -7.23 -26.85 -5.73
C SER A 228 -7.86 -26.06 -6.88
N LYS A 229 -9.00 -26.51 -7.43
CA LYS A 229 -9.75 -25.74 -8.44
C LYS A 229 -10.24 -24.39 -7.92
N ILE A 230 -10.77 -24.35 -6.69
CA ILE A 230 -11.23 -23.09 -6.06
C ILE A 230 -10.06 -22.13 -5.89
N VAL A 231 -8.93 -22.61 -5.37
CA VAL A 231 -7.73 -21.80 -5.16
C VAL A 231 -7.17 -21.29 -6.48
N THR A 232 -7.01 -22.15 -7.49
CA THR A 232 -6.51 -21.73 -8.81
C THR A 232 -7.42 -20.70 -9.47
N THR A 233 -8.74 -20.87 -9.35
CA THR A 233 -9.72 -19.90 -9.89
C THR A 233 -9.66 -18.54 -9.15
N LYS A 234 -9.47 -18.55 -7.83
CA LYS A 234 -9.28 -17.33 -7.05
C LYS A 234 -7.97 -16.62 -7.41
N ILE A 235 -6.88 -17.36 -7.53
CA ILE A 235 -5.57 -16.83 -7.92
C ILE A 235 -5.66 -16.22 -9.33
N SER A 236 -6.28 -16.90 -10.30
CA SER A 236 -6.44 -16.35 -11.65
C SER A 236 -7.28 -15.07 -11.65
N LYS A 237 -8.35 -15.02 -10.84
CA LYS A 237 -9.18 -13.83 -10.69
C LYS A 237 -8.38 -12.67 -10.07
N TRP A 238 -7.67 -12.91 -8.98
CA TRP A 238 -6.84 -11.87 -8.34
C TRP A 238 -5.72 -11.37 -9.24
N ASN A 239 -5.06 -12.26 -9.99
CA ASN A 239 -4.04 -11.85 -10.95
C ASN A 239 -4.64 -10.98 -12.08
N SER A 240 -5.82 -11.35 -12.57
CA SER A 240 -6.54 -10.54 -13.58
C SER A 240 -6.95 -9.18 -13.03
N GLU A 241 -7.53 -9.12 -11.83
CA GLU A 241 -7.92 -7.86 -11.17
C GLU A 241 -6.71 -6.99 -10.85
N HIS A 242 -5.62 -7.58 -10.38
CA HIS A 242 -4.37 -6.87 -10.10
C HIS A 242 -3.76 -6.30 -11.38
N SER A 243 -3.68 -7.10 -12.45
CA SER A 243 -3.19 -6.64 -13.75
C SER A 243 -4.05 -5.51 -14.31
N ALA A 244 -5.38 -5.64 -14.27
CA ALA A 244 -6.30 -4.60 -14.72
C ALA A 244 -6.19 -3.32 -13.89
N THR A 245 -6.05 -3.43 -12.57
CA THR A 245 -5.90 -2.27 -11.68
C THR A 245 -4.54 -1.60 -11.86
N SER A 246 -3.46 -2.38 -11.98
CA SER A 246 -2.11 -1.90 -12.25
C SER A 246 -2.05 -1.16 -13.60
N GLN A 247 -2.72 -1.69 -14.61
CA GLN A 247 -2.84 -1.02 -15.91
C GLN A 247 -3.58 0.30 -15.78
N LYS A 248 -4.75 0.33 -15.13
CA LYS A 248 -5.47 1.58 -14.86
C LYS A 248 -4.63 2.61 -14.10
N ILE A 249 -3.83 2.19 -13.12
CA ILE A 249 -2.94 3.10 -12.39
C ILE A 249 -1.87 3.66 -13.34
N LYS A 250 -1.26 2.82 -14.18
CA LYS A 250 -0.27 3.25 -15.17
C LYS A 250 -0.85 4.20 -16.21
N ASP A 251 -2.10 3.99 -16.62
CA ASP A 251 -2.80 4.83 -17.59
C ASP A 251 -3.19 6.19 -16.95
N LEU A 252 -3.61 6.20 -15.67
CA LEU A 252 -4.04 7.42 -14.96
C LEU A 252 -2.88 8.28 -14.42
N LEU A 253 -1.69 7.70 -14.19
CA LEU A 253 -0.55 8.40 -13.59
C LEU A 253 0.00 9.55 -14.47
N PRO A 254 0.20 9.38 -15.79
CA PRO A 254 0.62 10.47 -16.68
C PRO A 254 -0.39 11.61 -16.67
N ASP A 255 -1.69 11.31 -16.77
CA ASP A 255 -2.75 12.31 -16.81
C ASP A 255 -2.82 13.08 -15.48
N ALA A 256 -2.78 12.36 -14.35
CA ALA A 256 -2.80 12.98 -13.02
C ALA A 256 -1.56 13.83 -12.74
N MET A 257 -0.37 13.39 -13.17
CA MET A 257 0.87 14.15 -13.03
C MET A 257 0.85 15.43 -13.87
N THR A 258 0.35 15.33 -15.10
CA THR A 258 0.29 16.45 -16.05
C THR A 258 -0.77 17.49 -15.64
N ALA A 259 -1.92 17.03 -15.15
CA ALA A 259 -2.95 17.87 -14.55
C ALA A 259 -2.42 18.56 -13.27
N GLY A 260 -1.69 17.85 -12.41
CA GLY A 260 -1.09 18.40 -11.20
C GLY A 260 -0.03 19.47 -11.49
N LEU A 261 0.88 19.19 -12.43
CA LEU A 261 1.94 20.14 -12.83
C LEU A 261 1.37 21.38 -13.52
N SER A 262 0.44 21.21 -14.47
CA SER A 262 -0.20 22.34 -15.16
C SER A 262 -0.97 23.24 -14.20
N HIS A 263 -1.65 22.66 -13.20
CA HIS A 263 -2.31 23.43 -12.15
C HIS A 263 -1.32 24.21 -11.29
N ALA A 264 -0.23 23.58 -10.83
CA ALA A 264 0.80 24.23 -10.04
C ALA A 264 1.47 25.39 -10.80
N PHE A 265 1.74 25.23 -12.10
CA PHE A 265 2.26 26.31 -12.94
C PHE A 265 1.24 27.44 -13.15
N SER A 266 -0.03 27.10 -13.36
CA SER A 266 -1.12 28.10 -13.47
C SER A 266 -1.28 28.92 -12.19
N GLU A 267 -1.18 28.28 -11.01
CA GLU A 267 -1.27 28.95 -9.72
C GLU A 267 -0.08 29.89 -9.49
N LYS A 268 1.15 29.42 -9.79
CA LYS A 268 2.37 30.24 -9.73
C LYS A 268 2.30 31.43 -10.68
N ARG A 269 1.87 31.21 -11.93
CA ARG A 269 1.66 32.27 -12.91
C ARG A 269 0.71 33.34 -12.38
N LYS A 270 -0.43 32.94 -11.80
CA LYS A 270 -1.41 33.88 -11.24
C LYS A 270 -0.83 34.71 -10.09
N SER A 271 -0.13 34.06 -9.16
CA SER A 271 0.55 34.73 -8.04
C SER A 271 1.60 35.75 -8.52
N GLU A 272 2.36 35.43 -9.57
CA GLU A 272 3.33 36.35 -10.16
C GLU A 272 2.67 37.51 -10.91
N ILE A 273 1.53 37.30 -11.58
CA ILE A 273 0.73 38.37 -12.21
C ILE A 273 0.24 39.35 -11.13
N ASP A 274 -0.34 38.84 -10.05
CA ASP A 274 -0.85 39.66 -8.95
C ASP A 274 0.28 40.48 -8.30
N SER A 275 1.45 39.85 -8.11
CA SER A 275 2.66 40.50 -7.60
C SER A 275 3.20 41.57 -8.56
N GLY A 276 3.21 41.29 -9.87
CA GLY A 276 3.63 42.23 -10.90
C GLY A 276 2.70 43.45 -11.01
N GLU A 277 1.39 43.24 -10.90
CA GLU A 277 0.41 44.34 -10.85
C GLU A 277 0.59 45.22 -9.62
N ALA A 278 0.82 44.63 -8.44
CA ALA A 278 1.11 45.36 -7.22
C ALA A 278 2.38 46.23 -7.38
N LEU A 279 3.45 45.67 -7.95
CA LEU A 279 4.69 46.40 -8.23
C LEU A 279 4.50 47.52 -9.26
N ASN A 280 3.66 47.32 -10.29
CA ASN A 280 3.33 48.38 -11.25
C ASN A 280 2.52 49.51 -10.59
N LYS A 281 1.60 49.19 -9.68
CA LYS A 281 0.87 50.21 -8.90
C LYS A 281 1.83 51.02 -8.03
N ILE A 282 2.73 50.35 -7.33
CA ILE A 282 3.78 50.98 -6.50
C ILE A 282 4.68 51.88 -7.36
N PHE A 283 5.05 51.44 -8.56
CA PHE A 283 5.82 52.24 -9.51
C PHE A 283 5.06 53.51 -9.91
N ASN A 284 3.79 53.39 -10.32
CA ASN A 284 2.96 54.55 -10.69
C ASN A 284 2.78 55.53 -9.52
N TRP A 285 2.58 55.04 -8.29
CA TRP A 285 2.52 55.86 -7.09
C TRP A 285 3.84 56.58 -6.81
N SER A 286 4.97 55.92 -7.07
CA SER A 286 6.29 56.54 -6.94
C SER A 286 6.49 57.68 -7.94
N ILE A 287 6.03 57.52 -9.20
CA ILE A 287 6.05 58.58 -10.22
C ILE A 287 5.15 59.76 -9.81
N VAL A 288 3.94 59.49 -9.34
CA VAL A 288 3.04 60.54 -8.82
C VAL A 288 3.68 61.27 -7.63
N GLY A 289 4.35 60.53 -6.74
CA GLY A 289 5.12 61.10 -5.64
C GLY A 289 6.24 62.02 -6.13
N LEU A 290 7.02 61.61 -7.14
CA LEU A 290 8.08 62.43 -7.74
C LEU A 290 7.53 63.73 -8.36
N VAL A 291 6.40 63.65 -9.06
CA VAL A 291 5.72 64.83 -9.63
C VAL A 291 5.19 65.76 -8.54
N THR A 292 4.67 65.19 -7.45
CA THR A 292 4.16 65.98 -6.31
C THR A 292 5.30 66.71 -5.62
N VAL A 293 6.42 66.03 -5.38
CA VAL A 293 7.62 66.61 -4.77
C VAL A 293 8.25 67.67 -5.67
N SER A 294 8.21 67.50 -6.99
CA SER A 294 8.71 68.50 -7.94
C SER A 294 7.86 69.74 -8.04
N LEU A 295 6.60 69.69 -7.60
CA LEU A 295 5.71 70.85 -7.55
C LEU A 295 5.91 71.71 -6.29
N ILE A 296 6.51 71.16 -5.22
CA ILE A 296 6.74 71.88 -3.95
C ILE A 296 7.49 73.21 -4.12
N PRO A 297 8.64 73.28 -4.82
CA PRO A 297 9.34 74.55 -5.02
C PRO A 297 8.49 75.58 -5.78
N PHE A 298 7.69 75.13 -6.76
CA PHE A 298 6.81 76.02 -7.53
C PHE A 298 5.67 76.57 -6.67
N ILE A 299 5.06 75.73 -5.83
CA ILE A 299 3.99 76.13 -4.90
C ILE A 299 4.54 77.13 -3.87
N VAL A 300 5.71 76.86 -3.30
CA VAL A 300 6.37 77.74 -2.33
C VAL A 300 6.72 79.09 -2.97
N ASN A 301 7.29 79.08 -4.18
CA ASN A 301 7.61 80.30 -4.92
C ASN A 301 6.36 81.11 -5.30
N ALA A 302 5.28 80.44 -5.74
CA ALA A 302 4.01 81.10 -6.04
C ALA A 302 3.39 81.75 -4.80
N TYR A 303 3.44 81.08 -3.65
CA TYR A 303 2.98 81.62 -2.38
C TYR A 303 3.80 82.85 -1.92
N LEU A 304 5.14 82.78 -2.04
CA LEU A 304 6.05 83.89 -1.73
C LEU A 304 5.78 85.11 -2.63
N LEU A 305 5.43 84.90 -3.89
CA LEU A 305 5.08 85.94 -4.85
C LEU A 305 3.76 86.64 -4.47
N THR A 306 2.75 85.87 -4.03
CA THR A 306 1.49 86.44 -3.53
C THR A 306 1.61 87.20 -2.21
N THR A 307 2.68 86.95 -1.44
CA THR A 307 2.95 87.60 -0.14
C THR A 307 3.75 88.91 -0.29
N GLY A 308 4.08 89.32 -1.52
CA GLY A 308 4.69 90.62 -1.81
C GLY A 308 6.22 90.68 -1.72
N LYS A 309 6.93 89.56 -1.81
CA LYS A 309 8.40 89.56 -1.97
C LYS A 309 8.80 89.99 -3.40
N ASP A 310 9.89 90.74 -3.52
CA ASP A 310 10.44 91.15 -4.82
C ASP A 310 10.87 89.95 -5.66
N LEU A 311 10.58 90.00 -6.97
CA LEU A 311 10.92 88.95 -7.94
C LEU A 311 12.40 88.56 -7.91
N GLU A 312 13.27 89.54 -7.69
CA GLU A 312 14.73 89.34 -7.61
C GLU A 312 15.13 88.41 -6.46
N THR A 313 14.48 88.57 -5.29
CA THR A 313 14.75 87.73 -4.11
C THR A 313 14.29 86.29 -4.32
N ILE A 314 13.17 86.08 -5.04
CA ILE A 314 12.64 84.75 -5.33
C ILE A 314 13.54 84.00 -6.32
N ILE A 315 14.07 84.70 -7.33
CA ILE A 315 14.99 84.10 -8.32
C ILE A 315 16.30 83.66 -7.65
N TYR A 316 16.82 84.45 -6.72
CA TYR A 316 18.05 84.12 -6.00
C TYR A 316 17.86 82.98 -4.98
N GLU A 317 16.70 82.89 -4.33
CA GLU A 317 16.39 81.83 -3.35
C GLU A 317 15.94 80.50 -3.98
N SER A 318 15.45 80.51 -5.23
CA SER A 318 14.91 79.32 -5.92
C SER A 318 15.90 78.14 -6.04
N PRO A 319 17.19 78.32 -6.41
CA PRO A 319 18.14 77.22 -6.46
C PRO A 319 18.39 76.56 -5.08
N ARG A 320 18.35 77.34 -4.00
CA ARG A 320 18.53 76.84 -2.63
C ARG A 320 17.35 75.97 -2.18
N LEU A 321 16.12 76.36 -2.56
CA LEU A 321 14.92 75.57 -2.32
C LEU A 321 14.93 74.26 -3.12
N MET A 322 15.38 74.29 -4.37
CA MET A 322 15.53 73.08 -5.18
C MET A 322 16.57 72.11 -4.58
N ALA A 323 17.72 72.62 -4.13
CA ALA A 323 18.74 71.81 -3.47
C ALA A 323 18.25 71.18 -2.15
N ALA A 324 17.44 71.90 -1.37
CA ALA A 324 16.89 71.42 -0.10
C ALA A 324 15.91 70.24 -0.25
N ILE A 325 15.31 70.06 -1.43
CA ILE A 325 14.33 69.01 -1.70
C ILE A 325 14.98 67.72 -2.24
N ILE A 326 16.27 67.75 -2.64
CA ILE A 326 17.01 66.58 -3.15
C ILE A 326 16.90 65.35 -2.22
N PRO A 327 17.08 65.46 -0.88
CA PRO A 327 16.96 64.29 0.01
C PRO A 327 15.58 63.63 -0.03
N LEU A 328 14.53 64.37 -0.39
CA LEU A 328 13.16 63.86 -0.50
C LEU A 328 12.94 63.05 -1.79
N TYR A 329 13.73 63.31 -2.85
CA TYR A 329 13.67 62.56 -4.10
C TYR A 329 14.31 61.18 -3.99
N ILE A 330 15.37 61.03 -3.18
CA ILE A 330 16.17 59.80 -3.10
C ILE A 330 15.31 58.56 -2.78
N PRO A 331 14.44 58.56 -1.74
CA PRO A 331 13.59 57.41 -1.46
C PRO A 331 12.58 57.10 -2.56
N LEU A 332 12.02 58.12 -3.22
CA LEU A 332 11.02 57.96 -4.29
C LEU A 332 11.63 57.40 -5.58
N VAL A 333 12.81 57.89 -5.96
CA VAL A 333 13.57 57.36 -7.10
C VAL A 333 14.00 55.92 -6.82
N TRP A 334 14.43 55.61 -5.59
CA TRP A 334 14.73 54.24 -5.19
C TRP A 334 13.53 53.31 -5.33
N LEU A 335 12.38 53.74 -4.79
CA LEU A 335 11.14 52.98 -4.81
C LEU A 335 10.71 52.71 -6.27
N ALA A 336 10.72 53.73 -7.11
CA ALA A 336 10.41 53.61 -8.53
C ALA A 336 11.38 52.65 -9.24
N TYR A 337 12.69 52.78 -9.01
CA TYR A 337 13.70 51.94 -9.64
C TYR A 337 13.57 50.47 -9.23
N SER A 338 13.49 50.20 -7.93
CA SER A 338 13.36 48.84 -7.40
C SER A 338 12.07 48.16 -7.86
N SER A 339 10.95 48.90 -7.84
CA SER A 339 9.65 48.35 -8.27
C SER A 339 9.62 48.05 -9.77
N ASN A 340 10.24 48.91 -10.60
CA ASN A 340 10.36 48.67 -12.03
C ASN A 340 11.22 47.44 -12.35
N LYS A 341 12.36 47.26 -11.65
CA LYS A 341 13.22 46.07 -11.80
C LYS A 341 12.46 44.79 -11.45
N LYS A 342 11.77 44.77 -10.31
CA LYS A 342 10.98 43.62 -9.84
C LYS A 342 9.75 43.35 -10.72
N SER A 343 9.10 44.38 -11.27
CA SER A 343 7.99 44.22 -12.21
C SER A 343 8.45 43.57 -13.53
N ASN A 344 9.59 43.99 -14.08
CA ASN A 344 10.14 43.39 -15.30
C ASN A 344 10.59 41.94 -15.07
N LEU A 345 11.11 41.64 -13.88
CA LEU A 345 11.39 40.28 -13.44
C LEU A 345 10.11 39.42 -13.42
N SER A 346 9.07 39.89 -12.73
CA SER A 346 7.77 39.23 -12.65
C SER A 346 7.18 38.92 -14.04
N LYS A 347 7.21 39.87 -14.99
CA LYS A 347 6.76 39.63 -16.39
C LYS A 347 7.45 38.44 -17.03
N ARG A 348 8.78 38.32 -16.83
CA ARG A 348 9.55 37.19 -17.34
C ARG A 348 9.16 35.88 -16.67
N LEU A 349 9.01 35.86 -15.34
CA LEU A 349 8.54 34.66 -14.64
C LEU A 349 7.14 34.24 -15.13
N VAL A 350 6.25 35.20 -15.41
CA VAL A 350 4.94 34.92 -15.98
C VAL A 350 5.06 34.25 -17.34
N GLU A 351 5.94 34.72 -18.23
CA GLU A 351 6.19 34.09 -19.53
C GLU A 351 6.73 32.65 -19.38
N GLU A 352 7.70 32.45 -18.49
CA GLU A 352 8.29 31.13 -18.20
C GLU A 352 7.25 30.15 -17.63
N TYR A 353 6.47 30.57 -16.63
CA TYR A 353 5.42 29.72 -16.07
C TYR A 353 4.28 29.47 -17.06
N THR A 354 3.97 30.43 -17.94
CA THR A 354 3.00 30.23 -19.03
C THR A 354 3.53 29.18 -20.02
N HIS A 355 4.81 29.25 -20.39
CA HIS A 355 5.43 28.24 -21.26
C HIS A 355 5.39 26.84 -20.62
N LYS A 356 5.71 26.73 -19.33
CA LYS A 356 5.66 25.45 -18.58
C LYS A 356 4.23 24.92 -18.40
N GLU A 357 3.26 25.80 -18.17
CA GLU A 357 1.83 25.47 -18.11
C GLU A 357 1.33 24.92 -19.45
N VAL A 358 1.61 25.64 -20.55
CA VAL A 358 1.23 25.23 -21.90
C VAL A 358 1.92 23.92 -22.28
N LEU A 359 3.22 23.78 -22.01
CA LEU A 359 3.95 22.55 -22.29
C LEU A 359 3.33 21.34 -21.57
N SER A 360 2.99 21.50 -20.29
CA SER A 360 2.32 20.45 -19.52
C SER A 360 0.97 20.11 -20.16
N LYS A 361 0.11 21.08 -20.48
CA LYS A 361 -1.17 20.82 -21.16
C LYS A 361 -0.99 20.18 -22.54
N THR A 362 0.04 20.56 -23.29
CA THR A 362 0.34 19.92 -24.59
C THR A 362 0.85 18.51 -24.44
N PHE A 363 1.58 18.18 -23.35
CA PHE A 363 2.01 16.82 -23.06
C PHE A 363 0.80 15.89 -22.88
N GLU A 364 -0.23 16.33 -22.15
CA GLU A 364 -1.48 15.57 -21.97
C GLU A 364 -2.14 15.25 -23.33
N GLY A 365 -2.31 16.27 -24.17
CA GLY A 365 -2.89 16.10 -25.50
C GLY A 365 -2.04 15.25 -26.45
N LEU A 366 -0.71 15.38 -26.41
CA LEU A 366 0.22 14.59 -27.23
C LEU A 366 0.35 13.16 -26.71
N SER A 367 0.33 12.94 -25.39
CA SER A 367 0.34 11.61 -24.77
C SER A 367 -0.89 10.82 -25.19
N SER A 368 -2.08 11.45 -25.13
CA SER A 368 -3.33 10.87 -25.60
C SER A 368 -3.30 10.54 -27.11
N GLN A 369 -2.74 11.42 -27.93
CA GLN A 369 -2.57 11.17 -29.37
C GLN A 369 -1.60 10.02 -29.65
N ILE A 370 -0.50 9.92 -28.91
CA ILE A 370 0.48 8.82 -29.06
C ILE A 370 -0.14 7.48 -28.64
N GLU A 371 -1.01 7.48 -27.63
CA GLU A 371 -1.77 6.30 -27.19
C GLU A 371 -2.76 5.80 -28.24
N SER A 372 -3.26 6.69 -29.09
CA SER A 372 -4.15 6.35 -30.21
C SER A 372 -3.42 5.76 -31.44
N ILE A 373 -2.09 5.69 -31.45
CA ILE A 373 -1.31 5.13 -32.55
C ILE A 373 -1.23 3.59 -32.40
N GLU A 374 -1.79 2.84 -33.34
CA GLU A 374 -1.83 1.36 -33.33
C GLU A 374 -0.45 0.67 -33.32
N LYS A 375 0.62 1.36 -33.71
CA LYS A 375 1.99 0.80 -33.75
C LYS A 375 2.71 0.99 -32.41
N ASP A 376 2.66 -0.05 -31.58
CA ASP A 376 3.21 -0.10 -30.22
C ASP A 376 4.71 0.28 -30.10
N SER A 377 5.53 -0.07 -31.11
CA SER A 377 6.96 0.28 -31.09
C SER A 377 7.24 1.77 -31.32
N ILE A 378 6.49 2.40 -32.22
CA ILE A 378 6.64 3.83 -32.54
C ILE A 378 6.01 4.69 -31.43
N SER A 379 4.86 4.26 -30.89
CA SER A 379 4.21 4.97 -29.78
C SER A 379 5.08 4.98 -28.52
N THR A 380 5.78 3.87 -28.23
CA THR A 380 6.71 3.78 -27.11
C THR A 380 7.92 4.71 -27.27
N GLU A 381 8.54 4.76 -28.46
CA GLU A 381 9.67 5.67 -28.74
C GLU A 381 9.24 7.15 -28.61
N LEU A 382 8.08 7.51 -29.17
CA LEU A 382 7.52 8.86 -29.07
C LEU A 382 7.20 9.25 -27.63
N ARG A 383 6.66 8.32 -26.83
CA ARG A 383 6.42 8.53 -25.38
C ARG A 383 7.71 8.82 -24.63
N ILE A 384 8.77 8.05 -24.88
CA ILE A 384 10.08 8.25 -24.23
C ILE A 384 10.64 9.64 -24.59
N LYS A 385 10.55 10.02 -25.87
CA LYS A 385 11.03 11.32 -26.34
C LYS A 385 10.22 12.48 -25.77
N LEU A 386 8.90 12.31 -25.65
CA LEU A 386 8.00 13.28 -25.04
C LEU A 386 8.29 13.46 -23.55
N LEU A 387 8.49 12.36 -22.82
CA LEU A 387 8.87 12.38 -21.40
C LEU A 387 10.21 13.07 -21.18
N TYR A 388 11.19 12.78 -22.04
CA TYR A 388 12.52 13.40 -21.97
C TYR A 388 12.43 14.91 -22.16
N ASN A 389 11.69 15.38 -23.17
CA ASN A 389 11.48 16.81 -23.40
C ASN A 389 10.72 17.48 -22.24
N LEU A 390 9.71 16.81 -21.66
CA LEU A 390 8.99 17.35 -20.50
C LEU A 390 9.92 17.46 -19.28
N LEU A 391 10.75 16.43 -19.04
CA LEU A 391 11.69 16.40 -17.93
C LEU A 391 12.76 17.50 -18.08
N ASP A 392 13.31 17.67 -19.27
CA ASP A 392 14.33 18.68 -19.55
C ASP A 392 13.81 20.11 -19.28
N VAL A 393 12.61 20.43 -19.79
CA VAL A 393 11.98 21.75 -19.56
C VAL A 393 11.51 21.95 -18.12
N SER A 394 11.10 20.87 -17.44
CA SER A 394 10.69 20.93 -16.02
C SER A 394 11.89 21.07 -15.09
N ALA A 395 13.02 20.44 -15.42
CA ALA A 395 14.25 20.46 -14.64
C ALA A 395 15.01 21.79 -14.75
N GLU A 396 14.79 22.57 -15.82
CA GLU A 396 15.42 23.87 -15.95
C GLU A 396 14.87 24.88 -14.94
N ASN A 397 15.74 25.36 -14.06
CA ASN A 397 15.39 26.30 -12.99
C ASN A 397 14.98 27.66 -13.62
N PRO A 398 13.78 28.20 -13.31
CA PRO A 398 13.33 29.49 -13.85
C PRO A 398 14.27 30.66 -13.51
N GLY A 399 15.08 30.54 -12.44
CA GLY A 399 16.08 31.54 -12.05
C GLY A 399 17.29 31.65 -12.99
N LYS A 400 17.61 30.59 -13.73
CA LYS A 400 18.84 30.52 -14.57
C LYS A 400 18.76 31.42 -15.81
N LEU A 401 17.56 31.61 -16.35
CA LEU A 401 17.34 32.43 -17.53
C LEU A 401 17.34 33.92 -17.17
N ILE A 402 17.09 34.29 -15.92
CA ILE A 402 17.07 35.67 -15.44
C ILE A 402 18.48 36.27 -15.48
N SER A 403 18.80 36.93 -16.59
CA SER A 403 19.97 37.83 -16.64
C SER A 403 19.82 38.88 -15.54
N ASN A 404 20.81 38.98 -14.66
CA ASN A 404 20.89 39.90 -13.51
C ASN A 404 20.21 39.43 -12.20
N TYR A 405 19.90 38.14 -12.01
CA TYR A 405 19.42 37.64 -10.70
C TYR A 405 20.42 37.93 -9.56
N ASP A 406 21.73 37.88 -9.86
CA ASP A 406 22.81 38.14 -8.90
C ASP A 406 23.19 39.63 -8.77
N THR A 407 22.50 40.54 -9.47
CA THR A 407 22.81 41.97 -9.39
C THR A 407 22.13 42.62 -8.19
N SER A 408 22.81 43.58 -7.58
CA SER A 408 22.28 44.29 -6.42
C SER A 408 20.94 44.96 -6.73
N ASP A 409 20.00 44.87 -5.79
CA ASP A 409 18.72 45.61 -5.81
C ASP A 409 18.91 47.11 -5.53
N HIS A 410 20.13 47.55 -5.23
CA HIS A 410 20.48 48.91 -4.88
C HIS A 410 20.65 49.79 -6.14
N PRO A 411 19.82 50.83 -6.35
CA PRO A 411 19.87 51.71 -7.53
C PRO A 411 21.25 52.30 -7.82
N LEU A 412 21.97 52.77 -6.80
CA LEU A 412 23.32 53.32 -6.98
C LEU A 412 24.37 52.27 -7.37
N ILE A 413 24.31 51.06 -6.79
CA ILE A 413 25.27 49.99 -7.08
C ILE A 413 25.01 49.44 -8.49
N ASP A 414 23.75 49.29 -8.88
CA ASP A 414 23.36 48.86 -10.22
C ASP A 414 23.71 49.93 -11.28
N ALA A 415 23.52 51.21 -10.97
CA ALA A 415 23.99 52.31 -11.81
C ALA A 415 25.51 52.35 -11.95
N LEU A 416 26.26 52.11 -10.86
CA LEU A 416 27.72 52.02 -10.87
C LEU A 416 28.21 50.83 -11.73
N GLU A 417 27.59 49.66 -11.56
CA GLU A 417 27.89 48.47 -12.35
C GLU A 417 27.57 48.70 -13.85
N THR A 418 26.43 49.34 -14.15
CA THR A 418 26.06 49.72 -15.51
C THR A 418 27.02 50.76 -16.09
N SER A 419 27.52 51.69 -15.28
CA SER A 419 28.52 52.67 -15.71
C SER A 419 29.87 52.02 -16.05
N SER A 420 30.27 50.97 -15.32
CA SER A 420 31.45 50.16 -15.67
C SER A 420 31.28 49.43 -17.02
N LYS A 421 30.07 48.87 -17.27
CA LYS A 421 29.70 48.24 -18.55
C LYS A 421 29.64 49.25 -19.70
N LEU A 422 29.25 50.50 -19.42
CA LEU A 422 29.29 51.61 -20.36
C LEU A 422 30.74 51.96 -20.76
N ASN A 423 31.67 51.97 -19.81
CA ASN A 423 33.10 52.21 -20.07
C ASN A 423 33.71 51.10 -20.96
N ILE A 424 33.32 49.84 -20.72
CA ILE A 424 33.67 48.70 -21.59
C ILE A 424 33.01 48.82 -22.99
N SER A 425 31.85 49.45 -23.09
CA SER A 425 31.17 49.66 -24.38
C SER A 425 31.76 50.84 -25.16
N ILE A 426 32.23 51.88 -24.47
CA ILE A 426 32.94 53.03 -25.03
C ILE A 426 34.30 52.59 -25.60
N SER A 427 35.04 51.73 -24.91
CA SER A 427 36.29 51.13 -25.44
C SER A 427 36.06 50.18 -26.63
N LYS A 428 34.88 49.56 -26.74
CA LYS A 428 34.47 48.84 -27.97
C LYS A 428 34.10 49.78 -29.10
N LEU A 429 33.50 50.93 -28.81
CA LEU A 429 33.14 51.97 -29.77
C LEU A 429 34.38 52.68 -30.36
N GLU A 430 35.48 52.73 -29.61
CA GLU A 430 36.80 53.21 -30.10
C GLU A 430 37.30 52.42 -31.32
N LYS A 431 36.91 51.14 -31.43
CA LYS A 431 37.32 50.24 -32.51
C LYS A 431 36.56 50.47 -33.83
N ILE A 432 35.53 51.34 -33.84
CA ILE A 432 34.77 51.68 -35.04
C ILE A 432 35.44 52.88 -35.74
N PRO A 433 35.87 52.74 -37.01
CA PRO A 433 36.52 53.82 -37.75
C PRO A 433 35.58 55.02 -37.90
N GLY A 434 36.07 56.22 -37.53
CA GLY A 434 35.31 57.49 -37.59
C GLY A 434 34.75 57.98 -36.24
N MET A 435 34.63 57.11 -35.23
CA MET A 435 34.12 57.51 -33.89
C MET A 435 35.22 57.84 -32.88
N SER A 436 36.50 57.62 -33.21
CA SER A 436 37.61 57.73 -32.25
C SER A 436 37.78 59.12 -31.61
N ARG A 437 37.41 60.20 -32.30
CA ARG A 437 37.45 61.56 -31.73
C ARG A 437 36.36 61.78 -30.68
N ILE A 438 35.16 61.26 -30.93
CA ILE A 438 34.03 61.34 -30.00
C ILE A 438 34.30 60.44 -28.80
N THR A 439 34.81 59.24 -29.04
CA THR A 439 35.22 58.29 -28.00
C THR A 439 36.30 58.87 -27.08
N LYS A 440 37.36 59.49 -27.62
CA LYS A 440 38.41 60.13 -26.80
C LYS A 440 37.91 61.30 -25.95
N ILE A 441 36.94 62.08 -26.45
CA ILE A 441 36.33 63.17 -25.69
C ILE A 441 35.43 62.61 -24.57
N LEU A 442 34.65 61.57 -24.86
CA LEU A 442 33.82 60.89 -23.87
C LEU A 442 34.64 60.19 -22.81
N GLU A 443 35.71 59.48 -23.20
CA GLU A 443 36.60 58.74 -22.32
C GLU A 443 37.37 59.68 -21.40
N LYS A 444 37.92 60.78 -21.94
CA LYS A 444 38.57 61.82 -21.12
C LYS A 444 37.60 62.39 -20.08
N ARG A 445 36.39 62.79 -20.49
CA ARG A 445 35.38 63.29 -19.55
C ARG A 445 34.89 62.24 -18.57
N SER A 446 34.79 60.97 -18.98
CA SER A 446 34.37 59.87 -18.10
C SER A 446 35.44 59.57 -17.05
N SER A 447 36.71 59.56 -17.43
CA SER A 447 37.83 59.38 -16.50
C SER A 447 37.97 60.57 -15.55
N ASP A 448 37.89 61.80 -16.06
CA ASP A 448 37.93 63.01 -15.22
C ASP A 448 36.80 63.00 -14.17
N VAL A 449 35.58 62.60 -14.56
CA VAL A 449 34.41 62.48 -13.66
C VAL A 449 34.57 61.34 -12.65
N LEU A 450 35.14 60.19 -13.06
CA LEU A 450 35.38 59.06 -12.15
C LEU A 450 36.49 59.36 -11.13
N GLU A 451 37.54 60.06 -11.54
CA GLU A 451 38.65 60.48 -10.68
C GLU A 451 38.18 61.55 -9.68
N GLU A 452 37.37 62.52 -10.12
CA GLU A 452 36.73 63.52 -9.25
C GLU A 452 35.71 62.90 -8.27
N GLN A 453 34.93 61.91 -8.70
CA GLN A 453 34.00 61.16 -7.84
C GLN A 453 34.76 60.29 -6.83
N SER A 454 35.86 59.66 -7.22
CA SER A 454 36.72 58.86 -6.34
C SER A 454 37.39 59.74 -5.28
N GLU A 455 37.94 60.89 -5.66
CA GLU A 455 38.49 61.86 -4.70
C GLU A 455 37.41 62.41 -3.75
N ASN A 456 36.21 62.69 -4.25
CA ASN A 456 35.10 63.17 -3.41
C ASN A 456 34.63 62.09 -2.43
N ILE A 457 34.50 60.83 -2.87
CA ILE A 457 34.19 59.69 -2.00
C ILE A 457 35.27 59.52 -0.93
N GLU A 458 36.55 59.59 -1.30
CA GLU A 458 37.68 59.50 -0.37
C GLU A 458 37.71 60.67 0.64
N LYS A 459 37.40 61.89 0.21
CA LYS A 459 37.24 63.06 1.09
C LYS A 459 36.04 62.91 2.03
N THR A 460 34.90 62.41 1.56
CA THR A 460 33.72 62.15 2.41
C THR A 460 33.95 61.02 3.41
N LEU A 461 34.61 59.93 3.02
CA LEU A 461 34.99 58.84 3.93
C LEU A 461 35.95 59.34 5.02
N LYS A 462 36.96 60.14 4.65
CA LYS A 462 37.87 60.78 5.62
C LYS A 462 37.19 61.81 6.54
N SER A 463 36.04 62.36 6.14
CA SER A 463 35.23 63.27 6.97
C SER A 463 34.24 62.58 7.90
N ILE A 464 33.96 61.29 7.66
CA ILE A 464 33.10 60.44 8.51
C ILE A 464 33.93 59.78 9.63
N ASP A 465 35.24 59.61 9.44
CA ASP A 465 36.21 59.08 10.42
C ASP A 465 36.77 60.12 11.41
N LYS A 466 36.21 61.33 11.44
CA LYS A 466 36.46 62.38 12.46
C LYS A 466 35.15 62.75 13.13
#